data_AF-A0A7S2T9F8-F1
#
_entry.id   AF-A0A7S2T9F8-F1
#
_cell.length_a   1.000
_cell.length_b   1.000
_cell.length_c   1.000
_cell.angle_alpha   90.00
_cell.angle_beta   90.00
_cell.angle_gamma   90.00
#
_symmetry.space_group_name_H-M   'P 1'
#
loop_
_entity.id
_entity.type
_entity.pdbx_description
1 polymer ?
#
loop_
_entity_poly.entity_id
_entity_poly.type
_entity_poly.pdbx_seq_one_letter_code
_entity_poly.pdbx_strand_id
1 'polypeptide(L)'
;ERSVRVGHSFPEDSLNGTVVATYQFNSWTLLPTQSAKAFLKSSLDLSTSPRVSQIPVPENKAPDGQIRISGLNVENYFKTYGSRGAKNEEEFVRQQKKIFETIRELDGAVFALQEMENKNTTLASFVQDLNAHIGSPGKYQFIPVDPSEVGIDAIQNAIIFQPSILKAIENPLYKTYHSPVKKSRVSIAQKFQLHDRPSSEFVIVANHLKSKGSKCQEDKDGTALNGEGNCGAARLSHAKQLMAWV
;
A
#
# COMPACT_ATOMS: atom_id res chain seq x y z
N GLU A 1 -3.18 -19.55 -7.50
CA GLU A 1 -3.47 -20.22 -6.22
C GLU A 1 -4.77 -19.67 -5.65
N ARG A 2 -5.58 -20.44 -4.92
CA ARG A 2 -6.79 -19.94 -4.24
C ARG A 2 -6.54 -19.99 -2.74
N SER A 3 -6.71 -18.86 -2.05
CA SER A 3 -6.46 -18.73 -0.61
C SER A 3 -7.72 -18.96 0.21
N VAL A 4 -7.57 -19.65 1.34
CA VAL A 4 -8.55 -19.68 2.44
C VAL A 4 -8.43 -18.36 3.22
N ARG A 5 -9.55 -17.81 3.69
CA ARG A 5 -9.57 -16.58 4.51
C ARG A 5 -10.00 -16.89 5.93
N VAL A 6 -9.65 -15.98 6.84
CA VAL A 6 -10.11 -15.96 8.23
C VAL A 6 -11.65 -15.96 8.24
N GLY A 7 -12.24 -16.85 9.04
CA GLY A 7 -13.70 -16.96 9.22
C GLY A 7 -14.40 -18.09 8.44
N HIS A 8 -13.68 -18.88 7.63
CA HIS A 8 -14.25 -20.07 7.02
C HIS A 8 -14.42 -21.20 8.05
N SER A 9 -15.58 -21.87 8.02
CA SER A 9 -15.83 -23.11 8.75
C SER A 9 -15.70 -24.32 7.81
N PHE A 10 -15.14 -25.40 8.33
CA PHE A 10 -15.06 -26.70 7.65
C PHE A 10 -15.57 -27.77 8.61
N PRO A 11 -16.24 -28.83 8.12
CA PRO A 11 -16.58 -29.99 8.95
C PRO A 11 -15.31 -30.58 9.58
N GLU A 12 -15.34 -30.90 10.87
CA GLU A 12 -14.17 -31.41 11.61
C GLU A 12 -13.55 -32.63 10.92
N ASP A 13 -14.38 -33.54 10.45
CA ASP A 13 -14.00 -34.77 9.75
C ASP A 13 -13.32 -34.55 8.39
N SER A 14 -13.37 -33.32 7.87
CA SER A 14 -12.74 -32.96 6.58
C SER A 14 -11.25 -32.57 6.71
N LEU A 15 -10.74 -32.43 7.93
CA LEU A 15 -9.35 -32.03 8.20
C LEU A 15 -8.44 -33.25 8.44
N ASN A 16 -8.18 -34.02 7.38
CA ASN A 16 -7.17 -35.10 7.41
C ASN A 16 -5.91 -34.67 6.64
N GLY A 17 -4.75 -34.67 7.31
CA GLY A 17 -3.43 -34.46 6.67
C GLY A 17 -2.48 -33.54 7.44
N THR A 18 -1.32 -33.28 6.84
CA THR A 18 -0.32 -32.35 7.40
C THR A 18 -0.78 -30.89 7.18
N VAL A 19 -0.51 -30.01 8.15
CA VAL A 19 -0.83 -28.58 8.11
C VAL A 19 0.42 -27.75 8.41
N VAL A 20 0.53 -26.55 7.85
CA VAL A 20 1.44 -25.49 8.30
C VAL A 20 0.67 -24.68 9.33
N ALA A 21 1.12 -24.71 10.58
CA ALA A 21 0.63 -23.78 11.60
C ALA A 21 1.31 -22.42 11.41
N THR A 22 0.52 -21.36 11.34
CA THR A 22 1.01 -19.98 11.32
C THR A 22 0.38 -19.20 12.48
N TYR A 23 1.16 -18.35 13.14
CA TYR A 23 0.64 -17.49 14.20
C TYR A 23 0.44 -16.08 13.65
N GLN A 24 -0.79 -15.58 13.69
CA GLN A 24 -1.16 -14.25 13.20
C GLN A 24 -2.36 -13.70 13.97
N PHE A 25 -2.41 -12.38 14.17
CA PHE A 25 -3.49 -11.69 14.87
C PHE A 25 -3.83 -12.26 16.26
N ASN A 26 -2.80 -12.62 17.04
CA ASN A 26 -2.94 -13.28 18.35
C ASN A 26 -3.71 -14.63 18.31
N SER A 27 -3.66 -15.33 17.18
CA SER A 27 -4.30 -16.65 17.02
C SER A 27 -3.43 -17.60 16.19
N TRP A 28 -3.51 -18.89 16.49
CA TRP A 28 -2.96 -19.93 15.63
C TRP A 28 -3.92 -20.19 14.47
N THR A 29 -3.42 -20.11 13.24
CA THR A 29 -4.09 -20.50 12.01
C THR A 29 -3.46 -21.78 11.47
N LEU A 30 -4.27 -22.78 11.10
CA LEU A 30 -3.78 -24.00 10.45
C LEU A 30 -4.03 -23.90 8.94
N LEU A 31 -2.97 -24.05 8.13
CA LEU A 31 -3.01 -24.05 6.67
C LEU A 31 -2.73 -25.46 6.16
N PRO A 32 -3.69 -26.19 5.57
CA PRO A 32 -3.45 -27.53 5.04
C PRO A 32 -2.29 -27.59 4.02
N THR A 33 -1.34 -28.53 4.19
CA THR A 33 -0.14 -28.65 3.32
C THR A 33 -0.38 -29.55 2.12
N GLN A 34 -1.31 -30.50 2.21
CA GLN A 34 -1.81 -31.19 1.02
C GLN A 34 -2.79 -30.24 0.35
N SER A 35 -2.46 -29.84 -0.88
CA SER A 35 -3.24 -28.86 -1.62
C SER A 35 -4.71 -29.27 -1.60
N ALA A 36 -5.54 -28.53 -0.87
CA ALA A 36 -6.98 -28.71 -0.78
C ALA A 36 -7.68 -28.46 -2.13
N LYS A 37 -7.00 -28.58 -3.27
CA LYS A 37 -7.46 -28.21 -4.60
C LYS A 37 -8.64 -29.06 -5.07
N ALA A 38 -8.68 -30.34 -4.68
CA ALA A 38 -9.80 -31.23 -4.98
C ALA A 38 -11.00 -30.94 -4.06
N PHE A 39 -10.75 -30.83 -2.75
CA PHE A 39 -11.76 -30.46 -1.76
C PHE A 39 -12.37 -29.07 -2.04
N LEU A 40 -11.56 -28.01 -2.17
CA LEU A 40 -11.99 -26.66 -2.53
C LEU A 40 -12.72 -26.60 -3.90
N LYS A 41 -12.53 -27.57 -4.80
CA LYS A 41 -13.31 -27.66 -6.05
C LYS A 41 -14.67 -28.31 -5.85
N SER A 42 -14.78 -29.28 -4.94
CA SER A 42 -16.01 -30.02 -4.68
C SER A 42 -16.90 -29.36 -3.62
N SER A 43 -16.34 -28.54 -2.73
CA SER A 43 -17.07 -27.95 -1.59
C SER A 43 -17.14 -26.41 -1.58
N LEU A 44 -16.37 -25.68 -2.41
CA LEU A 44 -16.66 -24.26 -2.67
C LEU A 44 -17.41 -24.09 -3.97
N ASP A 45 -18.72 -23.87 -3.86
CA ASP A 45 -19.46 -23.18 -4.91
C ASP A 45 -19.13 -21.67 -4.87
N LEU A 46 -18.30 -21.21 -5.81
CA LEU A 46 -18.00 -19.79 -5.96
C LEU A 46 -19.08 -19.05 -6.77
N SER A 47 -20.03 -19.75 -7.39
CA SER A 47 -21.19 -19.14 -8.04
C SER A 47 -22.16 -18.56 -7.01
N THR A 48 -22.16 -19.12 -5.79
CA THR A 48 -22.89 -18.59 -4.63
C THR A 48 -22.03 -17.69 -3.75
N SER A 49 -20.72 -17.54 -4.01
CA SER A 49 -19.91 -16.51 -3.36
C SER A 49 -20.33 -15.19 -3.98
N PRO A 50 -21.09 -14.33 -3.28
CA PRO A 50 -21.47 -13.04 -3.83
C PRO A 50 -20.21 -12.20 -3.82
N ARG A 51 -19.40 -12.27 -4.88
CA ARG A 51 -18.67 -11.07 -5.30
C ARG A 51 -19.77 -10.14 -5.73
N VAL A 52 -20.28 -9.35 -4.80
CA VAL A 52 -21.22 -8.28 -5.10
C VAL A 52 -20.53 -7.51 -6.22
N SER A 53 -21.06 -7.61 -7.43
CA SER A 53 -20.46 -7.00 -8.63
C SER A 53 -20.41 -5.48 -8.50
N GLN A 54 -21.17 -4.95 -7.54
CA GLN A 54 -21.23 -3.55 -7.15
C GLN A 54 -21.38 -3.47 -5.63
N ILE A 55 -20.27 -3.38 -4.91
CA ILE A 55 -20.34 -2.75 -3.58
C ILE A 55 -20.53 -1.27 -3.89
N PRO A 56 -21.64 -0.62 -3.45
CA PRO A 56 -21.76 0.81 -3.61
C PRO A 56 -20.58 1.45 -2.92
N VAL A 57 -19.71 2.11 -3.69
CA VAL A 57 -18.64 2.94 -3.13
C VAL A 57 -19.33 4.23 -2.71
N PRO A 58 -19.46 4.53 -1.40
CA PRO A 58 -20.12 5.76 -0.97
C PRO A 58 -19.42 6.97 -1.61
N GLU A 59 -20.18 7.98 -2.01
CA GLU A 59 -19.58 9.23 -2.48
C GLU A 59 -18.69 9.81 -1.38
N ASN A 60 -17.55 10.37 -1.77
CA ASN A 60 -16.62 11.00 -0.85
C ASN A 60 -17.15 12.39 -0.46
N LYS A 61 -18.09 12.43 0.50
CA LYS A 61 -18.81 13.65 0.91
C LYS A 61 -18.24 14.22 2.21
N ALA A 62 -17.41 15.24 2.05
CA ALA A 62 -16.93 16.07 3.15
C ALA A 62 -18.05 16.56 4.11
N PRO A 63 -19.25 16.98 3.64
CA PRO A 63 -20.28 17.57 4.50
C PRO A 63 -20.81 16.63 5.60
N ASP A 64 -20.82 15.32 5.34
CA ASP A 64 -21.20 14.28 6.32
C ASP A 64 -20.01 13.82 7.16
N GLY A 65 -18.86 14.41 6.89
CA GLY A 65 -17.61 14.20 7.57
C GLY A 65 -16.87 12.91 7.26
N GLN A 66 -17.33 12.18 6.25
CA GLN A 66 -16.73 10.94 5.82
C GLN A 66 -15.82 11.21 4.62
N ILE A 67 -14.51 11.21 4.89
CA ILE A 67 -13.52 11.17 3.81
C ILE A 67 -12.95 9.77 3.67
N ARG A 68 -12.65 9.41 2.42
CA ARG A 68 -11.92 8.17 2.13
C ARG A 68 -10.42 8.45 2.05
N ILE A 69 -9.64 7.68 2.77
CA ILE A 69 -8.18 7.70 2.73
C ILE A 69 -7.72 6.31 2.30
N SER A 70 -6.71 6.22 1.45
CA SER A 70 -6.21 4.92 0.96
C SER A 70 -4.69 4.89 0.87
N GLY A 71 -4.09 3.75 1.21
CA GLY A 71 -2.69 3.47 0.90
C GLY A 71 -2.62 2.59 -0.35
N LEU A 72 -1.74 2.93 -1.29
CA LEU A 72 -1.56 2.16 -2.53
C LEU A 72 -0.07 1.93 -2.79
N ASN A 73 0.31 0.66 -2.80
CA ASN A 73 1.52 0.24 -3.48
C ASN A 73 1.24 0.23 -4.98
N VAL A 74 1.96 1.06 -5.73
CA VAL A 74 1.77 1.24 -7.18
C VAL A 74 2.64 0.30 -8.02
N GLU A 75 3.14 -0.79 -7.43
CA GLU A 75 3.80 -1.92 -8.10
C GLU A 75 5.08 -1.52 -8.85
N ASN A 76 5.94 -0.71 -8.23
CA ASN A 76 7.06 -0.03 -8.89
C ASN A 76 6.59 0.75 -10.12
N TYR A 77 5.84 1.83 -9.92
CA TYR A 77 5.49 2.77 -10.99
C TYR A 77 6.75 3.53 -11.45
N PHE A 78 7.40 2.97 -12.47
CA PHE A 78 8.67 3.45 -13.02
C PHE A 78 8.48 3.77 -14.50
N LYS A 79 8.89 4.98 -14.90
CA LYS A 79 8.98 5.39 -16.29
C LYS A 79 10.30 4.93 -16.92
N THR A 80 11.29 4.55 -16.11
CA THR A 80 12.50 3.87 -16.58
C THR A 80 12.24 2.39 -16.78
N TYR A 81 11.90 1.99 -18.00
CA TYR A 81 11.58 0.59 -18.32
C TYR A 81 12.75 -0.37 -18.07
N GLY A 82 12.42 -1.62 -17.75
CA GLY A 82 13.40 -2.70 -17.52
C GLY A 82 14.20 -2.57 -16.22
N SER A 83 13.91 -1.56 -15.39
CA SER A 83 14.57 -1.36 -14.10
C SER A 83 13.87 -2.17 -12.98
N ARG A 84 12.86 -1.59 -12.33
CA ARG A 84 12.10 -2.19 -11.21
C ARG A 84 10.63 -2.44 -11.53
N GLY A 85 10.05 -1.63 -12.41
CA GLY A 85 8.66 -1.70 -12.82
C GLY A 85 8.46 -2.40 -14.16
N ALA A 86 7.63 -1.79 -15.01
CA ALA A 86 7.34 -2.27 -16.34
C ALA A 86 8.59 -2.54 -17.19
N LYS A 87 8.55 -3.62 -17.98
CA LYS A 87 9.66 -4.02 -18.86
C LYS A 87 9.75 -3.18 -20.13
N ASN A 88 8.63 -2.63 -20.58
CA ASN A 88 8.49 -1.82 -21.79
C ASN A 88 7.26 -0.91 -21.64
N GLU A 89 7.01 -0.10 -22.66
CA GLU A 89 5.90 0.86 -22.70
C GLU A 89 4.53 0.20 -22.63
N GLU A 90 4.31 -0.90 -23.35
CA GLU A 90 3.04 -1.63 -23.33
C GLU A 90 2.67 -2.08 -21.91
N GLU A 91 3.65 -2.65 -21.20
CA GLU A 91 3.50 -3.07 -19.81
C GLU A 91 3.28 -1.88 -18.86
N PHE A 92 3.93 -0.75 -19.12
CA PHE A 92 3.75 0.47 -18.35
C PHE A 92 2.33 1.02 -18.51
N VAL A 93 1.83 1.12 -19.74
CA VAL A 93 0.47 1.58 -20.03
C VAL A 93 -0.56 0.65 -19.38
N ARG A 94 -0.33 -0.67 -19.43
CA ARG A 94 -1.20 -1.66 -18.75
C ARG A 94 -1.23 -1.47 -17.24
N GLN A 95 -0.06 -1.28 -16.61
CA GLN A 95 0.07 -1.01 -15.19
C GLN A 95 -0.60 0.32 -14.82
N GLN A 96 -0.30 1.39 -15.54
CA GLN A 96 -0.81 2.73 -15.34
C GLN A 96 -2.34 2.74 -15.38
N LYS A 97 -2.93 2.17 -16.44
CA LYS A 97 -4.39 2.05 -16.56
C LYS A 97 -5.01 1.34 -15.37
N LYS A 98 -4.44 0.21 -14.93
CA LYS A 98 -4.94 -0.53 -13.76
C LYS A 98 -4.90 0.32 -12.49
N ILE A 99 -3.82 1.05 -12.25
CA ILE A 99 -3.67 1.93 -11.07
C ILE A 99 -4.66 3.10 -11.14
N PHE A 100 -4.79 3.73 -12.31
CA PHE A 100 -5.68 4.87 -12.49
C PHE A 100 -7.15 4.49 -12.38
N GLU A 101 -7.56 3.35 -12.92
CA GLU A 101 -8.91 2.80 -12.68
C GLU A 101 -9.14 2.51 -11.19
N THR A 102 -8.14 1.97 -10.50
CA THR A 102 -8.24 1.73 -9.05
C THR A 102 -8.42 3.03 -8.28
N ILE A 103 -7.65 4.08 -8.59
CA ILE A 103 -7.79 5.40 -7.95
C ILE A 103 -9.12 6.05 -8.30
N ARG A 104 -9.58 5.95 -9.55
CA ARG A 104 -10.87 6.48 -10.02
C ARG A 104 -12.03 5.84 -9.27
N GLU A 105 -12.04 4.52 -9.16
CA GLU A 105 -13.10 3.75 -8.48
C GLU A 105 -13.04 3.91 -6.96
N LEU A 106 -11.84 3.98 -6.38
CA LEU A 106 -11.70 4.28 -4.96
C LEU A 106 -12.09 5.71 -4.64
N ASP A 107 -11.87 6.70 -5.51
CA ASP A 107 -12.25 8.10 -5.30
C ASP A 107 -11.85 8.66 -3.92
N GLY A 108 -10.65 8.32 -3.46
CA GLY A 108 -10.12 8.76 -2.16
C GLY A 108 -9.90 10.26 -2.12
N ALA A 109 -10.08 10.87 -0.93
CA ALA A 109 -9.69 12.25 -0.64
C ALA A 109 -8.17 12.37 -0.51
N VAL A 110 -7.50 11.29 -0.04
CA VAL A 110 -6.04 11.17 0.02
C VAL A 110 -5.62 9.76 -0.41
N PHE A 111 -4.54 9.69 -1.19
CA PHE A 111 -3.80 8.45 -1.42
C PHE A 111 -2.34 8.60 -0.94
N ALA A 112 -1.93 7.73 -0.03
CA ALA A 112 -0.53 7.51 0.33
C ALA A 112 0.07 6.47 -0.62
N LEU A 113 0.87 6.93 -1.58
CA LEU A 113 1.47 6.11 -2.63
C LEU A 113 2.83 5.57 -2.18
N GLN A 114 3.09 4.30 -2.49
CA GLN A 114 4.34 3.59 -2.22
C GLN A 114 4.82 2.97 -3.53
N GLU A 115 6.14 2.85 -3.72
CA GLU A 115 6.72 2.32 -4.98
C GLU A 115 6.65 3.27 -6.19
N MET A 116 6.65 4.58 -5.94
CA MET A 116 6.90 5.57 -6.99
C MET A 116 8.39 5.59 -7.34
N GLU A 117 8.74 5.72 -8.62
CA GLU A 117 10.13 5.98 -9.00
C GLU A 117 10.61 7.31 -8.42
N ASN A 118 11.75 7.29 -7.72
CA ASN A 118 12.40 8.45 -7.13
C ASN A 118 13.10 9.29 -8.21
N LYS A 119 12.29 10.08 -8.93
CA LYS A 119 12.71 11.09 -9.90
C LYS A 119 11.76 12.28 -9.85
N ASN A 120 12.30 13.49 -9.99
CA ASN A 120 11.56 14.75 -9.83
C ASN A 120 10.28 14.84 -10.69
N THR A 121 10.26 14.24 -11.88
CA THR A 121 9.14 14.36 -12.83
C THR A 121 8.10 13.24 -12.72
N THR A 122 8.40 12.15 -12.02
CA THR A 122 7.52 10.97 -11.97
C THR A 122 6.18 11.29 -11.31
N LEU A 123 6.19 11.93 -10.13
CA LEU A 123 4.97 12.24 -9.39
C LEU A 123 4.10 13.29 -10.09
N ALA A 124 4.73 14.33 -10.65
CA ALA A 124 4.03 15.36 -11.40
C ALA A 124 3.33 14.79 -12.64
N SER A 125 4.04 13.97 -13.44
CA SER A 125 3.43 13.31 -14.60
C SER A 125 2.37 12.28 -14.22
N PHE A 126 2.57 11.53 -13.12
CA PHE A 126 1.54 10.62 -12.59
C PHE A 126 0.22 11.36 -12.32
N VAL A 127 0.25 12.50 -11.63
CA VAL A 127 -0.97 13.26 -11.31
C VAL A 127 -1.60 13.90 -12.55
N GLN A 128 -0.78 14.41 -13.46
CA GLN A 128 -1.27 14.94 -14.73
C GLN A 128 -2.01 13.86 -15.54
N ASP A 129 -1.37 12.70 -15.74
CA ASP A 129 -1.91 11.59 -16.51
C ASP A 129 -3.15 11.00 -15.81
N LEU A 130 -3.14 10.90 -14.48
CA LEU A 130 -4.29 10.45 -13.68
C LEU A 130 -5.51 11.36 -13.88
N ASN A 131 -5.33 12.68 -13.75
CA ASN A 131 -6.42 13.63 -13.92
C ASN A 131 -6.98 13.61 -15.35
N ALA A 132 -6.11 13.45 -16.35
CA ALA A 132 -6.51 13.27 -17.74
C ALA A 132 -7.30 11.98 -17.94
N HIS A 133 -6.85 10.85 -17.36
CA HIS A 133 -7.53 9.55 -17.41
C HIS A 133 -8.92 9.60 -16.78
N ILE A 134 -9.08 10.32 -15.66
CA ILE A 134 -10.38 10.50 -15.00
C ILE A 134 -11.30 11.43 -15.81
N GLY A 135 -10.75 12.27 -16.69
CA GLY A 135 -11.51 13.31 -17.39
C GLY A 135 -11.90 14.49 -16.49
N SER A 136 -11.18 14.69 -15.38
CA SER A 136 -11.44 15.76 -14.40
C SER A 136 -10.12 16.46 -14.05
N PRO A 137 -9.68 17.41 -14.89
CA PRO A 137 -8.45 18.18 -14.64
C PRO A 137 -8.45 18.84 -13.26
N GLY A 138 -7.38 18.64 -12.49
CA GLY A 138 -7.23 19.23 -11.15
C GLY A 138 -7.96 18.48 -10.04
N LYS A 139 -8.64 17.35 -10.32
CA LYS A 139 -9.27 16.53 -9.28
C LYS A 139 -8.29 16.09 -8.20
N TYR A 140 -7.07 15.72 -8.60
CA TYR A 140 -5.97 15.42 -7.68
C TYR A 140 -4.82 16.41 -7.81
N GLN A 141 -4.21 16.74 -6.67
CA GLN A 141 -2.90 17.39 -6.55
C GLN A 141 -1.95 16.47 -5.79
N PHE A 142 -0.64 16.72 -5.90
CA PHE A 142 0.38 16.03 -5.10
C PHE A 142 0.99 16.96 -4.07
N ILE A 143 1.51 16.36 -2.99
CA ILE A 143 2.39 17.03 -2.06
C ILE A 143 3.78 17.12 -2.68
N PRO A 144 4.32 18.33 -2.93
CA PRO A 144 5.68 18.48 -3.44
C PRO A 144 6.69 17.85 -2.50
N VAL A 145 7.68 17.19 -3.08
CA VAL A 145 8.71 16.46 -2.36
C VAL A 145 10.03 17.17 -2.56
N ASP A 146 10.76 17.41 -1.48
CA ASP A 146 12.13 17.92 -1.54
C ASP A 146 13.07 16.75 -1.95
N PRO A 147 13.74 16.82 -3.12
CA PRO A 147 14.65 15.77 -3.58
C PRO A 147 15.82 15.52 -2.63
N SER A 148 16.19 16.50 -1.80
CA SER A 148 17.26 16.34 -0.80
C SER A 148 16.83 15.54 0.42
N GLU A 149 15.52 15.41 0.67
CA GLU A 149 14.95 14.76 1.85
C GLU A 149 14.53 13.30 1.60
N VAL A 150 14.25 12.90 0.36
CA VAL A 150 13.75 11.53 0.05
C VAL A 150 14.83 10.46 -0.10
N GLY A 151 16.09 10.84 0.06
CA GLY A 151 17.24 9.94 -0.03
C GLY A 151 17.46 9.37 -1.44
N ILE A 152 18.27 8.31 -1.51
CA ILE A 152 18.82 7.80 -2.79
C ILE A 152 18.24 6.45 -3.23
N ASP A 153 17.25 5.89 -2.52
CA ASP A 153 16.61 4.66 -3.01
C ASP A 153 15.87 4.95 -4.31
N ALA A 154 15.87 3.98 -5.22
CA ALA A 154 15.17 4.12 -6.49
C ALA A 154 13.64 4.28 -6.32
N ILE A 155 13.11 3.89 -5.15
CA ILE A 155 11.71 4.02 -4.79
C ILE A 155 11.52 5.14 -3.76
N GLN A 156 10.53 5.99 -3.99
CA GLN A 156 10.02 6.96 -3.04
C GLN A 156 8.56 6.70 -2.65
N ASN A 157 8.17 7.24 -1.50
CA ASN A 157 6.76 7.40 -1.14
C ASN A 157 6.24 8.74 -1.69
N ALA A 158 4.93 8.87 -1.85
CA ALA A 158 4.30 10.13 -2.25
C ALA A 158 2.90 10.25 -1.65
N ILE A 159 2.34 11.46 -1.66
CA ILE A 159 0.96 11.70 -1.24
C ILE A 159 0.27 12.50 -2.35
N ILE A 160 -0.92 12.05 -2.75
CA ILE A 160 -1.84 12.81 -3.60
C ILE A 160 -3.17 13.02 -2.87
N PHE A 161 -3.88 14.10 -3.15
CA PHE A 161 -5.12 14.45 -2.46
C PHE A 161 -6.07 15.23 -3.38
N GLN A 162 -7.36 15.27 -3.02
CA GLN A 162 -8.35 16.10 -3.71
C GLN A 162 -8.40 17.50 -3.09
N PRO A 163 -7.93 18.55 -3.79
CA PRO A 163 -7.87 19.90 -3.22
C PRO A 163 -9.25 20.55 -3.04
N SER A 164 -10.30 20.01 -3.65
CA SER A 164 -11.69 20.44 -3.44
C SER A 164 -12.25 20.00 -2.08
N ILE A 165 -11.65 18.97 -1.46
CA ILE A 165 -12.07 18.43 -0.16
C ILE A 165 -11.12 18.89 0.95
N LEU A 166 -9.82 18.90 0.66
CA LEU A 166 -8.77 19.10 1.65
C LEU A 166 -7.86 20.27 1.30
N LYS A 167 -7.39 20.92 2.35
CA LYS A 167 -6.24 21.83 2.32
C LYS A 167 -5.04 21.11 2.92
N ALA A 168 -3.94 21.02 2.18
CA ALA A 168 -2.63 20.69 2.76
C ALA A 168 -2.16 21.90 3.59
N ILE A 169 -1.89 21.69 4.87
CA ILE A 169 -1.43 22.73 5.79
C ILE A 169 -0.03 22.37 6.29
N GLU A 170 0.82 23.38 6.42
CA GLU A 170 2.25 23.22 6.72
C GLU A 170 3.05 22.47 5.63
N ASN A 171 4.37 22.56 5.71
CA ASN A 171 5.27 21.82 4.84
C ASN A 171 5.26 20.32 5.22
N PRO A 172 5.47 19.41 4.25
CA PRO A 172 5.61 18.00 4.55
C PRO A 172 6.83 17.74 5.45
N LEU A 173 6.70 16.74 6.31
CA LEU A 173 7.79 16.28 7.16
C LEU A 173 8.32 14.93 6.66
N TYR A 174 9.61 14.69 6.87
CA TYR A 174 10.31 13.51 6.39
C TYR A 174 10.88 12.70 7.55
N LYS A 175 10.72 11.38 7.49
CA LYS A 175 11.29 10.45 8.47
C LYS A 175 12.29 9.50 7.83
N THR A 176 13.55 9.76 8.12
CA THR A 176 14.66 8.84 7.90
C THR A 176 14.90 8.01 9.16
N TYR A 177 15.33 6.77 8.98
CA TYR A 177 15.52 5.81 10.07
C TYR A 177 16.98 5.76 10.52
N HIS A 178 17.20 5.62 11.82
CA HIS A 178 18.51 5.32 12.38
C HIS A 178 18.94 3.91 11.95
N SER A 179 20.20 3.78 11.53
CA SER A 179 20.78 2.54 11.01
C SER A 179 19.94 1.93 9.87
N PRO A 180 19.65 2.71 8.80
CA PRO A 180 18.80 2.22 7.73
C PRO A 180 19.48 1.05 7.02
N VAL A 181 18.75 -0.04 6.83
CA VAL A 181 19.21 -1.12 5.95
C VAL A 181 19.18 -0.67 4.49
N LYS A 182 19.95 -1.33 3.62
CA LYS A 182 19.93 -1.05 2.18
C LYS A 182 18.49 -1.09 1.65
N LYS A 183 18.10 -0.05 0.90
CA LYS A 183 16.73 0.17 0.36
C LYS A 183 15.67 0.55 1.40
N SER A 184 16.08 1.12 2.52
CA SER A 184 15.16 1.84 3.41
C SER A 184 14.66 3.10 2.71
N ARG A 185 13.37 3.41 2.89
CA ARG A 185 12.70 4.51 2.20
C ARG A 185 12.22 5.52 3.22
N VAL A 186 12.41 6.80 2.91
CA VAL A 186 11.97 7.91 3.75
C VAL A 186 10.45 7.92 3.81
N SER A 187 9.88 8.10 5.00
CA SER A 187 8.43 8.29 5.15
C SER A 187 8.09 9.76 5.04
N ILE A 188 6.94 10.07 4.45
CA ILE A 188 6.48 11.45 4.22
C ILE A 188 5.20 11.64 5.03
N ALA A 189 5.14 12.70 5.83
CA ALA A 189 3.94 13.11 6.54
C ALA A 189 3.42 14.43 5.97
N GLN A 190 2.11 14.53 5.78
CA GLN A 190 1.43 15.77 5.46
C GLN A 190 0.26 15.97 6.41
N LYS A 191 0.14 17.18 6.97
CA LYS A 191 -1.03 17.61 7.72
C LYS A 191 -2.09 18.16 6.75
N PHE A 192 -3.34 17.76 6.97
CA PHE A 192 -4.49 18.15 6.18
C PHE A 192 -5.60 18.71 7.06
N GLN A 193 -6.43 19.54 6.45
CA GLN A 193 -7.63 20.13 7.03
C GLN A 193 -8.79 20.02 6.04
N LEU A 194 -10.01 19.69 6.49
CA LEU A 194 -11.20 19.76 5.64
C LEU A 194 -11.65 21.21 5.45
N HIS A 195 -12.03 21.57 4.22
CA HIS A 195 -12.53 22.93 3.93
C HIS A 195 -13.83 23.27 4.67
N ASP A 196 -14.73 22.31 4.81
CA ASP A 196 -16.05 22.53 5.44
C ASP A 196 -16.02 22.41 6.98
N ARG A 197 -14.93 21.89 7.54
CA ARG A 197 -14.72 21.74 8.97
C ARG A 197 -13.29 22.13 9.33
N PRO A 198 -12.97 23.43 9.42
CA PRO A 198 -11.60 23.90 9.66
C PRO A 198 -10.95 23.39 10.96
N SER A 199 -11.73 22.97 11.97
CA SER A 199 -11.15 22.34 13.17
C SER A 199 -10.71 20.89 12.98
N SER A 200 -10.98 20.27 11.81
CA SER A 200 -10.64 18.88 11.52
C SER A 200 -9.24 18.76 10.91
N GLU A 201 -8.23 18.79 11.76
CA GLU A 201 -6.85 18.54 11.37
C GLU A 201 -6.50 17.05 11.55
N PHE A 202 -5.78 16.49 10.57
CA PHE A 202 -5.24 15.14 10.66
C PHE A 202 -3.94 15.02 9.86
N VAL A 203 -3.11 14.05 10.21
CA VAL A 203 -1.84 13.78 9.52
C VAL A 203 -1.92 12.47 8.78
N ILE A 204 -1.43 12.45 7.55
CA ILE A 204 -1.26 11.26 6.74
C ILE A 204 0.22 10.97 6.60
N VAL A 205 0.61 9.74 6.91
CA VAL A 205 1.99 9.26 6.80
C VAL A 205 2.09 8.19 5.73
N ALA A 206 2.75 8.51 4.62
CA ALA A 206 3.12 7.54 3.60
C ALA A 206 4.40 6.81 3.99
N ASN A 207 4.27 5.51 4.26
CA ASN A 207 5.36 4.66 4.72
C ASN A 207 5.46 3.38 3.88
N HIS A 208 6.69 2.94 3.61
CA HIS A 208 6.96 1.67 2.94
C HIS A 208 8.19 0.97 3.54
N LEU A 209 7.96 0.23 4.62
CA LEU A 209 9.01 -0.55 5.28
C LEU A 209 9.65 -1.59 4.34
N LYS A 210 10.84 -2.05 4.73
CA LYS A 210 11.65 -2.99 3.97
C LYS A 210 10.90 -4.30 3.70
N SER A 211 10.92 -4.77 2.44
CA SER A 211 10.28 -6.03 2.04
C SER A 211 10.89 -7.26 2.75
N LYS A 212 10.02 -8.24 3.04
CA LYS A 212 10.36 -9.58 3.56
C LYS A 212 11.06 -10.49 2.54
N GLY A 213 11.01 -10.14 1.25
CA GLY A 213 11.46 -11.03 0.17
C GLY A 213 12.97 -11.07 -0.05
N SER A 214 13.72 -10.07 0.43
CA SER A 214 15.17 -10.01 0.25
C SER A 214 15.87 -9.89 1.59
N LYS A 215 17.01 -10.58 1.74
CA LYS A 215 17.85 -10.55 2.94
C LYS A 215 18.38 -9.15 3.26
N CYS A 216 18.49 -8.86 4.55
CA CYS A 216 19.22 -7.78 5.18
C CYS A 216 20.48 -8.33 5.88
N GLN A 217 21.36 -7.45 6.33
CA GLN A 217 22.60 -7.85 6.99
C GLN A 217 22.32 -8.63 8.29
N GLU A 218 21.36 -8.16 9.09
CA GLU A 218 20.92 -8.80 10.35
C GLU A 218 20.40 -10.24 10.18
N ASP A 219 19.90 -10.59 8.97
CA ASP A 219 19.40 -11.94 8.71
C ASP A 219 20.55 -12.98 8.61
N LYS A 220 21.80 -12.53 8.45
CA LYS A 220 22.98 -13.41 8.43
C LYS A 220 23.29 -13.97 9.82
N ASP A 221 22.91 -13.25 10.87
CA ASP A 221 23.27 -13.59 12.24
C ASP A 221 22.26 -14.57 12.88
N GLY A 222 21.35 -15.14 12.08
CA GLY A 222 20.35 -16.10 12.56
C GLY A 222 19.30 -15.51 13.49
N THR A 223 19.22 -14.18 13.61
CA THR A 223 18.25 -13.50 14.49
C THR A 223 16.83 -13.44 13.90
N ALA A 224 16.70 -13.66 12.58
CA ALA A 224 15.43 -13.72 11.87
C ALA A 224 14.81 -15.11 11.94
N LEU A 225 14.29 -15.52 13.11
CA LEU A 225 13.79 -16.88 13.32
C LEU A 225 12.43 -16.99 14.04
N ASN A 226 11.62 -15.93 14.08
CA ASN A 226 10.26 -15.99 14.65
C ASN A 226 9.14 -16.05 13.58
N GLY A 227 9.46 -16.46 12.34
CA GLY A 227 8.49 -16.58 11.24
C GLY A 227 8.08 -15.27 10.56
N GLU A 228 8.73 -14.15 10.89
CA GLU A 228 8.40 -12.81 10.42
C GLU A 228 8.90 -12.49 9.01
N GLY A 229 9.78 -13.34 8.44
CA GLY A 229 10.47 -13.17 7.15
C GLY A 229 11.71 -12.26 7.24
N ASN A 230 12.45 -12.10 6.14
CA ASN A 230 13.69 -11.30 6.12
C ASN A 230 13.51 -9.87 6.63
N CYS A 231 14.59 -9.26 7.13
CA CYS A 231 14.64 -7.89 7.64
C CYS A 231 13.65 -7.63 8.79
N GLY A 232 13.42 -8.62 9.65
CA GLY A 232 12.44 -8.56 10.74
C GLY A 232 12.80 -7.50 11.78
N ALA A 233 14.04 -7.53 12.28
CA ALA A 233 14.50 -6.61 13.31
C ALA A 233 14.59 -5.16 12.79
N ALA A 234 15.02 -4.95 11.54
CA ALA A 234 15.04 -3.66 10.88
C ALA A 234 13.63 -3.08 10.76
N ARG A 235 12.66 -3.89 10.32
CA ARG A 235 11.25 -3.46 10.24
C ARG A 235 10.70 -3.10 11.62
N LEU A 236 10.98 -3.89 12.65
CA LEU A 236 10.54 -3.60 14.02
C LEU A 236 11.17 -2.31 14.55
N SER A 237 12.47 -2.13 14.35
CA SER A 237 13.19 -0.90 14.70
C SER A 237 12.59 0.32 14.00
N HIS A 238 12.37 0.23 12.69
CA HIS A 238 11.80 1.31 11.91
C HIS A 238 10.36 1.62 12.33
N ALA A 239 9.53 0.60 12.59
CA ALA A 239 8.17 0.80 13.09
C ALA A 239 8.16 1.53 14.45
N LYS A 240 9.05 1.18 15.37
CA LYS A 240 9.19 1.88 16.66
C LYS A 240 9.60 3.33 16.48
N GLN A 241 10.56 3.60 15.60
CA GLN A 241 11.00 4.96 15.29
C GLN A 241 9.92 5.79 14.59
N LEU A 242 9.11 5.16 13.73
CA LEU A 242 7.98 5.81 13.08
C LEU A 242 6.92 6.19 14.12
N MET A 243 6.56 5.26 15.00
CA MET A 243 5.59 5.48 16.08
C MET A 243 6.03 6.55 17.08
N ALA A 244 7.33 6.72 17.30
CA ALA A 244 7.85 7.78 18.17
C ALA A 244 7.92 9.15 17.48
N TRP A 245 7.82 9.19 16.15
CA TRP A 245 7.89 10.41 15.36
C TRP A 245 6.51 11.01 15.08
N VAL A 246 5.48 10.17 14.95
CA VAL A 246 4.07 10.57 14.81
C VAL A 246 3.47 11.00 16.15
#